data_AF-A0AAU0UK91-F1
#
_entry.id   AF-A0AAU0UK91-F1
#
_cell.length_a   1.000
_cell.length_b   1.000
_cell.length_c   1.000
_cell.angle_alpha   90.00
_cell.angle_beta   90.00
_cell.angle_gamma   90.00
#
_symmetry.space_group_name_H-M   'P 1'
#
loop_
_entity.id
_entity.type
_entity.pdbx_description
1 polymer ?
#
loop_
_entity_poly.entity_id
_entity_poly.type
_entity_poly.pdbx_seq_one_letter_code
_entity_poly.pdbx_strand_id
1 'polypeptide(L)'
;MKQKLIITVLTLSLLLINAGAAFAYTGWLSSNWYSQYYNSQPDPQPVPQPTPAPVPDPQPAPTPTPAPQPEPAPAPAPTPNTGTGWLSSQWWANYNNPAPVPAPAPAPEPQPNNTGSLTGQERHMLDLINAERLKRGIPAVKLDMGITNVARMKSQDMVDNGYFAHNSPTYGRVNDMLKSQGVPFKMAGEILAKTSDVDRALELYMGSAIHRANLLSAAYTHAGVGVVNKSYGGVMVTVMFAQR
;
A
#
# COMPACT_ATOMS: atom_id res chain seq x y z
N MET A 1 -62.16 -59.57 -32.00
CA MET A 1 -60.82 -60.21 -31.98
C MET A 1 -60.01 -59.71 -33.19
N LYS A 2 -58.67 -59.68 -33.08
CA LYS A 2 -57.66 -59.56 -34.16
C LYS A 2 -57.51 -58.20 -34.90
N GLN A 3 -56.23 -57.79 -35.00
CA GLN A 3 -55.56 -56.98 -36.03
C GLN A 3 -55.94 -55.50 -36.30
N LYS A 4 -55.15 -54.59 -35.72
CA LYS A 4 -54.23 -53.57 -36.32
C LYS A 4 -53.60 -52.80 -35.13
N LEU A 5 -52.43 -52.15 -35.18
CA LEU A 5 -51.69 -51.53 -36.28
C LEU A 5 -50.16 -51.68 -36.10
N ILE A 6 -49.37 -51.36 -37.13
CA ILE A 6 -47.90 -51.29 -37.12
C ILE A 6 -47.44 -49.91 -36.64
N ILE A 7 -46.30 -49.81 -35.94
CA ILE A 7 -45.24 -48.78 -36.12
C ILE A 7 -43.99 -49.20 -35.34
N THR A 8 -42.83 -49.09 -35.99
CA THR A 8 -41.50 -49.40 -35.40
C THR A 8 -40.75 -48.09 -35.15
N VAL A 9 -40.22 -47.90 -33.94
CA VAL A 9 -39.15 -46.94 -33.67
C VAL A 9 -38.12 -47.61 -32.76
N LEU A 10 -36.84 -47.55 -33.13
CA LEU A 10 -35.74 -48.16 -32.37
C LEU A 10 -35.43 -47.34 -31.12
N THR A 11 -35.17 -48.02 -30.00
CA THR A 11 -34.41 -47.49 -28.86
C THR A 11 -33.32 -48.49 -28.46
N LEU A 12 -32.29 -48.62 -29.30
CA LEU A 12 -31.13 -49.46 -29.00
C LEU A 12 -30.14 -48.68 -28.13
N SER A 13 -30.21 -48.88 -26.81
CA SER A 13 -29.21 -48.36 -25.88
C SER A 13 -27.95 -49.22 -25.92
N LEU A 14 -26.78 -48.67 -26.30
CA LEU A 14 -25.51 -49.37 -26.09
C LEU A 14 -24.29 -48.43 -25.98
N LEU A 15 -23.35 -48.86 -25.12
CA LEU A 15 -21.92 -48.54 -25.07
C LEU A 15 -21.46 -47.08 -24.94
N LEU A 16 -21.09 -46.74 -23.69
CA LEU A 16 -19.89 -45.95 -23.42
C LEU A 16 -18.65 -46.72 -23.90
N ILE A 17 -17.75 -46.08 -24.65
CA ILE A 17 -16.29 -46.30 -24.65
C ILE A 17 -15.65 -45.23 -25.56
N ASN A 18 -14.69 -44.46 -25.02
CA ASN A 18 -13.36 -44.27 -25.60
C ASN A 18 -12.43 -43.55 -24.63
N ALA A 19 -11.12 -43.82 -24.73
CA ALA A 19 -10.10 -43.31 -23.81
C ALA A 19 -8.77 -43.03 -24.53
N GLY A 20 -8.00 -42.06 -24.02
CA GLY A 20 -6.69 -41.66 -24.57
C GLY A 20 -6.76 -40.81 -25.85
N ALA A 21 -5.64 -40.28 -26.38
CA ALA A 21 -4.27 -40.16 -25.86
C ALA A 21 -3.46 -39.13 -26.70
N ALA A 22 -2.38 -38.48 -26.24
CA ALA A 22 -1.81 -38.41 -24.89
C ALA A 22 -1.79 -36.92 -24.40
N PHE A 23 -0.70 -36.16 -24.17
CA PHE A 23 0.76 -36.32 -24.25
C PHE A 23 1.45 -35.49 -23.14
N ALA A 24 2.69 -35.84 -22.76
CA ALA A 24 3.56 -35.06 -21.90
C ALA A 24 5.04 -35.28 -22.26
N TYR A 25 5.87 -34.23 -22.14
CA TYR A 25 7.34 -34.30 -22.05
C TYR A 25 7.83 -33.10 -21.20
N THR A 26 8.15 -33.32 -19.92
CA THR A 26 9.52 -33.38 -19.33
C THR A 26 10.30 -32.06 -19.29
N GLY A 27 10.83 -31.60 -18.14
CA GLY A 27 10.69 -32.14 -16.77
C GLY A 27 11.77 -31.67 -15.80
N TRP A 28 11.77 -32.28 -14.60
CA TRP A 28 12.87 -32.36 -13.62
C TRP A 28 13.44 -31.07 -13.00
N LEU A 29 12.94 -30.74 -11.81
CA LEU A 29 13.76 -30.86 -10.58
C LEU A 29 12.93 -31.48 -9.45
N SER A 30 13.61 -32.02 -8.43
CA SER A 30 13.13 -33.09 -7.55
C SER A 30 12.02 -32.70 -6.55
N SER A 31 11.02 -33.58 -6.44
CA SER A 31 10.02 -33.59 -5.38
C SER A 31 10.61 -34.08 -4.05
N ASN A 32 10.93 -33.18 -3.12
CA ASN A 32 11.19 -33.55 -1.72
C ASN A 32 10.74 -32.53 -0.65
N TRP A 33 10.29 -31.32 -1.02
CA TRP A 33 9.94 -30.28 -0.03
C TRP A 33 8.47 -30.26 0.41
N TYR A 34 7.58 -30.99 -0.26
CA TYR A 34 6.14 -31.01 0.05
C TYR A 34 5.73 -32.06 1.10
N SER A 35 6.53 -33.12 1.28
CA SER A 35 6.15 -34.28 2.13
C SER A 35 6.46 -34.08 3.62
N GLN A 36 7.60 -33.45 3.95
CA GLN A 36 7.96 -33.18 5.36
C GLN A 36 7.03 -32.21 6.07
N TYR A 37 6.34 -31.31 5.35
CA TYR A 37 5.51 -30.27 5.97
C TYR A 37 4.10 -30.73 6.36
N TYR A 38 3.62 -31.86 5.82
CA TYR A 38 2.26 -32.36 6.07
C TYR A 38 2.19 -33.68 6.86
N ASN A 39 3.29 -34.43 6.98
CA ASN A 39 3.32 -35.71 7.70
C ASN A 39 3.99 -35.60 9.08
N SER A 40 3.73 -34.51 9.80
CA SER A 40 4.27 -34.23 11.15
C SER A 40 3.31 -33.37 12.00
N GLN A 41 2.01 -33.67 11.90
CA GLN A 41 1.03 -33.24 12.91
C GLN A 41 0.92 -34.36 13.96
N PRO A 42 1.19 -34.12 15.25
CA PRO A 42 0.93 -35.10 16.30
C PRO A 42 -0.59 -35.26 16.51
N ASP A 43 -1.01 -36.39 17.08
CA ASP A 43 -2.43 -36.66 17.34
C ASP A 43 -3.10 -35.55 18.19
N PRO A 44 -4.34 -35.16 17.85
CA PRO A 44 -5.06 -34.12 18.58
C PRO A 44 -5.24 -34.54 20.05
N GLN A 45 -4.64 -33.76 20.95
CA GLN A 45 -4.72 -33.98 22.39
C GLN A 45 -6.18 -33.87 22.88
N PRO A 46 -6.58 -34.63 23.91
CA PRO A 46 -7.92 -34.54 24.49
C PRO A 46 -8.20 -33.11 24.98
N VAL A 47 -9.38 -32.60 24.64
CA VAL A 47 -9.77 -31.20 24.94
C VAL A 47 -9.84 -31.01 26.46
N PRO A 48 -9.14 -30.02 27.05
CA PRO A 48 -9.24 -29.74 28.48
C PRO A 48 -10.66 -29.38 28.90
N GLN A 49 -11.13 -29.99 29.99
CA GLN A 49 -12.38 -29.61 30.65
C GLN A 49 -12.24 -28.17 31.18
N PRO A 50 -13.26 -27.29 31.05
CA PRO A 50 -13.14 -25.90 31.48
C PRO A 50 -12.89 -25.80 32.99
N THR A 51 -11.77 -25.14 33.33
CA THR A 51 -11.44 -24.72 34.70
C THR A 51 -12.50 -23.76 35.23
N PRO A 52 -12.87 -23.81 36.52
CA PRO A 52 -13.68 -22.76 37.14
C PRO A 52 -13.07 -21.38 36.90
N ALA A 53 -13.91 -20.38 36.63
CA ALA A 53 -13.46 -19.01 36.41
C ALA A 53 -12.73 -18.47 37.66
N PRO A 54 -11.62 -17.74 37.50
CA PRO A 54 -10.94 -17.12 38.64
C PRO A 54 -11.87 -16.10 39.31
N VAL A 55 -11.85 -16.06 40.64
CA VAL A 55 -12.46 -14.97 41.41
C VAL A 55 -11.71 -13.67 41.02
N PRO A 56 -12.39 -12.56 40.74
CA PRO A 56 -11.73 -11.31 40.39
C PRO A 56 -10.76 -10.87 41.49
N ASP A 57 -9.51 -10.58 41.13
CA ASP A 57 -8.54 -9.98 42.04
C ASP A 57 -9.06 -8.64 42.58
N PRO A 58 -8.72 -8.26 43.83
CA PRO A 58 -9.06 -6.94 44.37
C PRO A 58 -8.53 -5.83 43.46
N GLN A 59 -9.43 -5.04 42.88
CA GLN A 59 -9.07 -3.96 41.96
C GLN A 59 -8.10 -2.99 42.68
N PRO A 60 -6.92 -2.70 42.10
CA PRO A 60 -5.99 -1.74 42.70
C PRO A 60 -6.67 -0.39 42.99
N ALA A 61 -6.33 0.21 44.12
CA ALA A 61 -6.78 1.56 44.44
C ALA A 61 -6.31 2.53 43.33
N PRO A 62 -7.15 3.50 42.92
CA PRO A 62 -6.81 4.40 41.83
C PRO A 62 -5.54 5.19 42.17
N THR A 63 -4.54 5.11 41.28
CA THR A 63 -3.30 5.88 41.38
C THR A 63 -3.64 7.38 41.47
N PRO A 64 -3.09 8.14 42.43
CA PRO A 64 -3.39 9.57 42.53
C PRO A 64 -3.01 10.28 41.24
N THR A 65 -3.91 11.12 40.73
CA THR A 65 -3.68 11.92 39.52
C THR A 65 -2.42 12.78 39.71
N PRO A 66 -1.45 12.74 38.78
CA PRO A 66 -0.29 13.61 38.84
C PRO A 66 -0.72 15.08 38.93
N ALA A 67 -0.08 15.84 39.83
CA ALA A 67 -0.28 17.27 39.89
C ALA A 67 0.08 17.92 38.54
N PRO A 68 -0.62 18.98 38.10
CA PRO A 68 -0.34 19.63 36.83
C PRO A 68 1.11 20.11 36.80
N GLN A 69 1.86 19.64 35.80
CA GLN A 69 3.24 20.04 35.58
C GLN A 69 3.29 21.56 35.27
N PRO A 70 4.25 22.32 35.83
CA PRO A 70 4.41 23.73 35.50
C PRO A 70 4.58 23.94 33.98
N GLU A 71 3.96 25.01 33.48
CA GLU A 71 4.06 25.40 32.08
C GLU A 71 5.52 25.76 31.73
N PRO A 72 6.07 25.29 30.59
CA PRO A 72 7.46 25.57 30.23
C PRO A 72 7.70 27.07 30.05
N ALA A 73 8.71 27.61 30.74
CA ALA A 73 9.12 29.00 30.57
C ALA A 73 9.50 29.31 29.11
N PRO A 74 9.16 30.49 28.56
CA PRO A 74 9.48 30.84 27.19
C PRO A 74 10.99 30.86 26.96
N ALA A 75 11.42 30.34 25.81
CA ALA A 75 12.83 30.25 25.46
C ALA A 75 13.50 31.64 25.35
N PRO A 76 14.75 31.80 25.82
CA PRO A 76 15.46 33.07 25.72
C PRO A 76 15.77 33.43 24.26
N ALA A 77 15.70 34.72 23.93
CA ALA A 77 16.06 35.21 22.60
C ALA A 77 17.56 35.05 22.32
N PRO A 78 17.97 34.78 21.06
CA PRO A 78 19.37 34.57 20.71
C PRO A 78 20.19 35.87 20.83
N THR A 79 21.20 35.86 21.70
CA THR A 79 22.16 36.96 21.86
C THR A 79 23.22 36.97 20.76
N PRO A 80 23.56 38.11 20.14
CA PRO A 80 24.67 38.19 19.18
C PRO A 80 26.01 37.93 19.87
N ASN A 81 26.80 36.99 19.36
CA ASN A 81 28.17 36.74 19.83
C ASN A 81 29.18 37.65 19.12
N THR A 82 30.12 38.24 19.85
CA THR A 82 31.02 39.31 19.36
C THR A 82 32.50 38.99 19.55
N GLY A 83 33.08 38.31 18.54
CA GLY A 83 34.54 38.19 18.32
C GLY A 83 35.29 37.24 19.28
N THR A 84 36.60 36.99 19.09
CA THR A 84 37.48 37.21 17.92
C THR A 84 38.75 36.35 18.10
N GLY A 85 39.28 35.69 17.05
CA GLY A 85 40.39 34.73 17.24
C GLY A 85 41.03 34.13 15.97
N TRP A 86 41.64 35.00 15.15
CA TRP A 86 42.59 34.75 14.03
C TRP A 86 43.42 33.44 14.15
N LEU A 87 43.75 32.70 13.08
CA LEU A 87 44.22 33.05 11.72
C LEU A 87 43.62 32.06 10.67
N SER A 88 43.45 32.36 9.37
CA SER A 88 44.49 32.76 8.41
C SER A 88 43.99 33.65 7.25
N SER A 89 44.89 34.50 6.74
CA SER A 89 44.56 35.65 5.89
C SER A 89 44.61 35.36 4.38
N GLN A 90 43.56 34.76 3.82
CA GLN A 90 43.30 34.76 2.36
C GLN A 90 41.82 35.00 1.95
N TRP A 91 40.91 35.15 2.92
CA TRP A 91 39.46 35.23 2.71
C TRP A 91 38.88 36.64 2.92
N TRP A 92 39.36 37.64 2.15
CA TRP A 92 38.75 38.99 2.14
C TRP A 92 38.76 39.68 0.76
N ALA A 93 39.70 39.36 -0.13
CA ALA A 93 39.87 40.07 -1.39
C ALA A 93 38.75 39.85 -2.45
N ASN A 94 37.79 38.94 -2.22
CA ASN A 94 36.84 38.49 -3.24
C ASN A 94 35.35 38.65 -2.88
N TYR A 95 35.00 39.42 -1.84
CA TYR A 95 33.60 39.59 -1.40
C TYR A 95 32.85 40.75 -2.07
N ASN A 96 33.57 41.62 -2.80
CA ASN A 96 33.03 42.84 -3.42
C ASN A 96 33.02 42.81 -4.97
N ASN A 97 33.06 41.64 -5.59
CA ASN A 97 32.79 41.51 -7.03
C ASN A 97 31.79 40.36 -7.27
N PRO A 98 30.54 40.63 -7.66
CA PRO A 98 29.56 39.58 -7.90
C PRO A 98 29.95 38.78 -9.15
N ALA A 99 30.34 37.53 -8.97
CA ALA A 99 30.42 36.58 -10.08
C ALA A 99 29.03 36.48 -10.75
N PRO A 100 28.95 36.38 -12.09
CA PRO A 100 27.68 36.18 -12.78
C PRO A 100 26.98 34.93 -12.21
N VAL A 101 25.80 35.13 -11.61
CA VAL A 101 25.01 34.03 -11.08
C VAL A 101 24.67 33.11 -12.27
N PRO A 102 24.97 31.80 -12.21
CA PRO A 102 24.52 30.86 -13.24
C PRO A 102 23.00 31.01 -13.40
N ALA A 103 22.52 31.09 -14.64
CA ALA A 103 21.10 31.17 -14.91
C ALA A 103 20.37 30.01 -14.18
N PRO A 104 19.21 30.26 -13.56
CA PRO A 104 18.51 29.25 -12.78
C PRO A 104 18.31 28.00 -13.63
N ALA A 105 18.69 26.84 -13.10
CA ALA A 105 18.36 25.57 -13.72
C ALA A 105 16.84 25.54 -13.99
N PRO A 106 16.40 25.02 -15.16
CA PRO A 106 14.99 25.04 -15.51
C PRO A 106 14.18 24.41 -14.38
N ALA A 107 13.12 25.12 -13.95
CA ALA A 107 12.17 24.56 -13.01
C ALA A 107 11.67 23.21 -13.53
N PRO A 108 11.49 22.19 -12.67
CA PRO A 108 11.00 20.89 -13.12
C PRO A 108 9.70 21.10 -13.90
N GLU A 109 9.69 20.63 -15.15
CA GLU A 109 8.59 20.90 -16.07
C GLU A 109 7.25 20.51 -15.42
N PRO A 110 6.21 21.36 -15.49
CA PRO A 110 4.91 21.02 -14.94
C PRO A 110 4.41 19.75 -15.62
N GLN A 111 4.46 18.64 -14.88
CA GLN A 111 4.01 17.33 -15.35
C GLN A 111 2.62 17.49 -15.96
N PRO A 112 2.38 16.99 -17.19
CA PRO A 112 1.13 17.27 -17.89
C PRO A 112 -0.05 16.79 -17.05
N ASN A 113 -0.97 17.71 -16.76
CA ASN A 113 -2.16 17.47 -15.94
C ASN A 113 -3.12 16.51 -16.66
N ASN A 114 -2.82 15.22 -16.57
CA ASN A 114 -3.61 14.11 -17.07
C ASN A 114 -4.87 13.92 -16.21
N THR A 115 -5.80 14.86 -16.31
CA THR A 115 -7.06 14.93 -15.56
C THR A 115 -8.10 13.87 -15.96
N GLY A 116 -7.74 12.93 -16.83
CA GLY A 116 -8.57 11.76 -17.19
C GLY A 116 -7.81 10.43 -17.31
N SER A 117 -6.50 10.38 -17.10
CA SER A 117 -5.68 9.18 -17.33
C SER A 117 -4.57 8.99 -16.29
N LEU A 118 -4.08 7.76 -16.14
CA LEU A 118 -2.91 7.44 -15.34
C LEU A 118 -1.62 7.84 -16.05
N THR A 119 -0.63 8.29 -15.28
CA THR A 119 0.78 8.28 -15.72
C THR A 119 1.30 6.84 -15.84
N GLY A 120 2.43 6.65 -16.52
CA GLY A 120 3.09 5.33 -16.61
C GLY A 120 3.42 4.73 -15.24
N GLN A 121 3.87 5.55 -14.29
CA GLN A 121 4.22 5.12 -12.93
C GLN A 121 2.99 4.67 -12.13
N GLU A 122 1.88 5.42 -12.21
CA GLU A 122 0.63 5.07 -11.51
C GLU A 122 -0.01 3.80 -12.11
N ARG A 123 0.07 3.62 -13.43
CA ARG A 123 -0.38 2.40 -14.10
C ARG A 123 0.45 1.18 -13.69
N HIS A 124 1.78 1.30 -13.77
CA HIS A 124 2.70 0.24 -13.37
C HIS A 124 2.45 -0.21 -11.92
N MET A 125 2.29 0.74 -10.98
CA MET A 125 1.93 0.42 -9.58
C MET A 125 0.59 -0.31 -9.47
N LEU A 126 -0.45 0.13 -10.18
CA LEU A 126 -1.76 -0.54 -10.15
C LEU A 126 -1.71 -1.96 -10.73
N ASP A 127 -0.97 -2.15 -11.82
CA ASP A 127 -0.81 -3.44 -12.49
C ASP A 127 0.01 -4.41 -11.61
N LEU A 128 1.06 -3.93 -10.94
CA LEU A 128 1.82 -4.68 -9.93
C LEU A 128 0.96 -5.12 -8.73
N ILE A 129 0.14 -4.21 -8.18
CA ILE A 129 -0.80 -4.52 -7.09
C ILE A 129 -1.78 -5.61 -7.53
N ASN A 130 -2.34 -5.48 -8.73
CA ASN A 130 -3.30 -6.44 -9.25
C ASN A 130 -2.64 -7.79 -9.57
N ALA A 131 -1.39 -7.82 -10.04
CA ALA A 131 -0.62 -9.05 -10.20
C ALA A 131 -0.45 -9.79 -8.86
N GLU A 132 -0.02 -9.10 -7.79
CA GLU A 132 0.14 -9.73 -6.46
C GLU A 132 -1.21 -10.16 -5.84
N ARG A 133 -2.33 -9.49 -6.15
CA ARG A 133 -3.67 -9.94 -5.73
C ARG A 133 -4.11 -11.19 -6.50
N LEU A 134 -4.05 -11.16 -7.83
CA LEU A 134 -4.47 -12.28 -8.70
C LEU A 134 -3.65 -13.55 -8.46
N LYS A 135 -2.33 -13.42 -8.24
CA LYS A 135 -1.41 -14.48 -7.83
C LYS A 135 -1.82 -15.23 -6.55
N ARG A 136 -2.75 -14.69 -5.77
CA ARG A 136 -3.31 -15.27 -4.53
C ARG A 136 -4.82 -15.51 -4.60
N GLY A 137 -5.40 -15.46 -5.80
CA GLY A 137 -6.85 -15.63 -6.00
C GLY A 137 -7.71 -14.46 -5.51
N ILE A 138 -7.10 -13.33 -5.12
CA ILE A 138 -7.81 -12.15 -4.64
C ILE A 138 -8.24 -11.32 -5.87
N PRO A 139 -9.51 -10.89 -5.96
CA PRO A 139 -9.97 -10.07 -7.07
C PRO A 139 -9.16 -8.77 -7.24
N ALA A 140 -8.80 -8.45 -8.49
CA ALA A 140 -8.17 -7.19 -8.85
C ALA A 140 -9.01 -5.99 -8.41
N VAL A 141 -8.36 -4.94 -7.89
CA VAL A 141 -9.01 -3.65 -7.63
C VAL A 141 -9.21 -2.89 -8.94
N LYS A 142 -10.40 -2.32 -9.10
CA LYS A 142 -10.74 -1.47 -10.25
C LYS A 142 -10.04 -0.11 -10.12
N LEU A 143 -9.51 0.41 -11.22
CA LEU A 143 -9.06 1.80 -11.30
C LEU A 143 -10.23 2.73 -11.03
N ASP A 144 -9.99 3.73 -10.18
CA ASP A 144 -10.95 4.78 -9.86
C ASP A 144 -10.26 6.16 -9.94
N MET A 145 -10.55 6.92 -11.00
CA MET A 145 -9.88 8.20 -11.23
C MET A 145 -10.20 9.26 -10.16
N GLY A 146 -11.34 9.12 -9.45
CA GLY A 146 -11.63 9.95 -8.27
C GLY A 146 -10.61 9.69 -7.16
N ILE A 147 -10.44 8.42 -6.78
CA ILE A 147 -9.45 7.99 -5.77
C ILE A 147 -8.03 8.36 -6.22
N THR A 148 -7.68 8.17 -7.50
CA THR A 148 -6.37 8.56 -8.07
C THR A 148 -6.08 10.04 -7.86
N ASN A 149 -7.04 10.93 -8.13
CA ASN A 149 -6.84 12.36 -7.93
C ASN A 149 -6.62 12.71 -6.44
N VAL A 150 -7.30 12.03 -5.51
CA VAL A 150 -7.04 12.21 -4.06
C VAL A 150 -5.66 11.68 -3.65
N ALA A 151 -5.24 10.53 -4.18
CA ALA A 151 -3.91 9.97 -3.95
C ALA A 151 -2.79 10.87 -4.54
N ARG A 152 -3.02 11.51 -5.69
CA ARG A 152 -2.13 12.52 -6.27
C ARG A 152 -1.97 13.72 -5.35
N MET A 153 -3.08 14.30 -4.89
CA MET A 153 -3.04 15.42 -3.92
C MET A 153 -2.31 15.04 -2.63
N LYS A 154 -2.51 13.82 -2.11
CA LYS A 154 -1.80 13.31 -0.93
C LYS A 154 -0.29 13.16 -1.15
N SER A 155 0.15 12.60 -2.29
CA SER A 155 1.57 12.50 -2.62
C SER A 155 2.22 13.87 -2.84
N GLN A 156 1.51 14.82 -3.45
CA GLN A 156 2.01 16.18 -3.67
C GLN A 156 2.12 16.94 -2.35
N ASP A 157 1.09 16.90 -1.51
CA ASP A 157 1.06 17.50 -0.17
C ASP A 157 2.22 17.01 0.73
N MET A 158 2.56 15.72 0.68
CA MET A 158 3.73 15.18 1.39
C MET A 158 5.07 15.70 0.85
N VAL A 159 5.16 16.03 -0.43
CA VAL A 159 6.36 16.63 -1.03
C VAL A 159 6.45 18.12 -0.69
N ASP A 160 5.37 18.87 -0.90
CA ASP A 160 5.33 20.33 -0.70
C ASP A 160 5.47 20.72 0.78
N ASN A 161 4.76 20.03 1.67
CA ASN A 161 4.82 20.27 3.13
C ASN A 161 5.89 19.39 3.83
N GLY A 162 6.78 18.73 3.07
CA GLY A 162 8.00 18.09 3.60
C GLY A 162 7.80 16.94 4.60
N TYR A 163 6.63 16.31 4.65
CA TYR A 163 6.27 15.32 5.67
C TYR A 163 6.01 13.92 5.07
N PHE A 164 5.89 12.90 5.93
CA PHE A 164 5.55 11.53 5.50
C PHE A 164 4.70 10.84 6.57
N ALA A 165 3.38 10.97 6.49
CA ALA A 165 2.42 10.41 7.45
C ALA A 165 1.04 10.23 6.84
N HIS A 166 0.24 9.31 7.39
CA HIS A 166 -1.15 9.09 6.96
C HIS A 166 -2.06 10.32 7.18
N ASN A 167 -1.85 11.07 8.26
CA ASN A 167 -2.56 12.33 8.47
C ASN A 167 -1.87 13.47 7.70
N SER A 168 -2.58 14.14 6.81
CA SER A 168 -2.17 15.40 6.21
C SER A 168 -2.43 16.56 7.18
N PRO A 169 -1.49 17.52 7.33
CA PRO A 169 -1.75 18.76 8.06
C PRO A 169 -2.76 19.66 7.33
N THR A 170 -2.86 19.50 6.00
CA THR A 170 -3.68 20.32 5.09
C THR A 170 -5.08 19.74 4.89
N TYR A 171 -5.19 18.41 4.77
CA TYR A 171 -6.39 17.71 4.27
C TYR A 171 -6.91 16.58 5.19
N GLY A 172 -6.32 16.37 6.37
CA GLY A 172 -6.74 15.32 7.30
C GLY A 172 -6.34 13.91 6.88
N ARG A 173 -7.13 12.89 7.21
CA ARG A 173 -6.85 11.48 6.89
C ARG A 173 -7.50 11.09 5.56
N VAL A 174 -7.13 9.94 4.99
CA VAL A 174 -7.72 9.39 3.75
C VAL A 174 -9.25 9.47 3.68
N ASN A 175 -9.95 9.21 4.79
CA ASN A 175 -11.42 9.33 4.87
C ASN A 175 -11.93 10.76 4.65
N ASP A 176 -11.20 11.75 5.14
CA ASP A 176 -11.58 13.16 5.11
C ASP A 176 -11.24 13.74 3.73
N MET A 177 -10.08 13.37 3.19
CA MET A 177 -9.68 13.68 1.82
C MET A 177 -10.69 13.15 0.81
N LEU A 178 -11.04 11.85 0.85
CA LEU A 178 -12.02 11.25 -0.06
C LEU A 178 -13.42 11.89 0.05
N LYS A 179 -13.88 12.21 1.27
CA LYS A 179 -15.15 12.94 1.48
C LYS A 179 -15.11 14.34 0.88
N SER A 180 -14.04 15.11 1.13
CA SER A 180 -13.90 16.49 0.64
C SER A 180 -13.95 16.58 -0.89
N GLN A 181 -13.49 15.52 -1.57
CA GLN A 181 -13.46 15.40 -3.03
C GLN A 181 -14.69 14.67 -3.62
N GLY A 182 -15.75 14.48 -2.82
CA GLY A 182 -17.01 13.88 -3.29
C GLY A 182 -16.90 12.41 -3.71
N VAL A 183 -15.91 11.66 -3.21
CA VAL A 183 -15.69 10.25 -3.57
C VAL A 183 -16.42 9.34 -2.56
N PRO A 184 -17.58 8.73 -2.88
CA PRO A 184 -18.29 7.87 -1.93
C PRO A 184 -17.59 6.53 -1.66
N PHE A 185 -17.49 6.13 -0.39
CA PHE A 185 -16.94 4.84 0.04
C PHE A 185 -17.68 4.33 1.28
N LYS A 186 -17.71 3.00 1.45
CA LYS A 186 -18.14 2.32 2.70
C LYS A 186 -16.96 2.18 3.68
N MET A 187 -15.79 1.87 3.14
CA MET A 187 -14.52 1.75 3.86
C MET A 187 -13.39 2.22 2.93
N ALA A 188 -12.36 2.85 3.48
CA ALA A 188 -11.17 3.26 2.75
C ALA A 188 -9.89 2.82 3.48
N GLY A 189 -8.80 2.72 2.73
CA GLY A 189 -7.47 2.38 3.24
C GLY A 189 -6.38 3.13 2.49
N GLU A 190 -5.19 3.21 3.08
CA GLU A 190 -4.04 3.93 2.51
C GLU A 190 -2.75 3.15 2.80
N ILE A 191 -1.81 3.16 1.85
CA ILE A 191 -0.41 2.77 2.04
C ILE A 191 0.49 3.81 1.37
N LEU A 192 1.62 4.12 2.01
CA LEU A 192 2.52 5.21 1.63
C LEU A 192 3.96 4.70 1.48
N ALA A 193 4.68 5.18 0.47
CA ALA A 193 6.11 4.90 0.29
C ALA A 193 6.88 6.14 -0.17
N LYS A 194 8.05 6.38 0.44
CA LYS A 194 9.05 7.36 -0.02
C LYS A 194 10.31 6.60 -0.40
N THR A 195 10.62 6.52 -1.70
CA THR A 195 11.55 5.52 -2.24
C THR A 195 12.29 6.02 -3.48
N SER A 196 13.01 5.14 -4.18
CA SER A 196 13.64 5.33 -5.48
C SER A 196 12.63 5.27 -6.64
N ASP A 197 11.76 4.27 -6.66
CA ASP A 197 10.92 3.92 -7.81
C ASP A 197 9.66 3.15 -7.40
N VAL A 198 8.80 2.85 -8.38
CA VAL A 198 7.51 2.16 -8.20
C VAL A 198 7.67 0.69 -7.80
N ASP A 199 8.61 -0.04 -8.38
CA ASP A 199 8.86 -1.45 -8.07
C ASP A 199 9.34 -1.60 -6.62
N ARG A 200 10.27 -0.74 -6.19
CA ARG A 200 10.74 -0.68 -4.81
C ARG A 200 9.65 -0.23 -3.83
N ALA A 201 8.67 0.58 -4.25
CA ALA A 201 7.48 0.85 -3.43
C ALA A 201 6.65 -0.43 -3.21
N LEU A 202 6.43 -1.25 -4.26
CA LEU A 202 5.75 -2.54 -4.11
C LEU A 202 6.52 -3.47 -3.16
N GLU A 203 7.84 -3.57 -3.29
CA GLU A 203 8.66 -4.37 -2.37
C GLU A 203 8.51 -3.93 -0.90
N LEU A 204 8.48 -2.62 -0.64
CA LEU A 204 8.28 -2.07 0.71
C LEU A 204 6.85 -2.33 1.23
N TYR A 205 5.83 -2.28 0.37
CA TYR A 205 4.47 -2.69 0.72
C TYR A 205 4.36 -4.18 1.00
N MET A 206 4.98 -5.02 0.19
CA MET A 206 4.95 -6.47 0.31
C MET A 206 5.91 -6.99 1.39
N GLY A 207 6.87 -6.18 1.87
CA GLY A 207 7.71 -6.44 3.04
C GLY A 207 7.02 -6.10 4.37
N SER A 208 6.31 -4.97 4.45
CA SER A 208 5.56 -4.55 5.64
C SER A 208 4.29 -5.39 5.85
N ALA A 209 4.12 -5.99 7.03
CA ALA A 209 2.92 -6.78 7.34
C ALA A 209 1.62 -5.96 7.25
N ILE A 210 1.65 -4.70 7.70
CA ILE A 210 0.49 -3.80 7.70
C ILE A 210 0.14 -3.35 6.27
N HIS A 211 1.14 -2.95 5.47
CA HIS A 211 0.91 -2.55 4.08
C HIS A 211 0.43 -3.72 3.21
N ARG A 212 1.04 -4.91 3.39
CA ARG A 212 0.62 -6.15 2.72
C ARG A 212 -0.82 -6.53 3.05
N ALA A 213 -1.25 -6.36 4.30
CA ALA A 213 -2.63 -6.63 4.72
C ALA A 213 -3.64 -5.69 4.01
N ASN A 214 -3.32 -4.40 3.87
CA ASN A 214 -4.15 -3.47 3.08
C ASN A 214 -4.19 -3.85 1.60
N LEU A 215 -3.01 -4.05 0.98
CA LEU A 215 -2.86 -4.36 -0.45
C LEU A 215 -3.61 -5.65 -0.85
N LEU A 216 -3.55 -6.69 -0.01
CA LEU A 216 -4.20 -7.99 -0.22
C LEU A 216 -5.61 -8.09 0.38
N SER A 217 -6.18 -7.02 0.96
CA SER A 217 -7.53 -7.08 1.51
C SER A 217 -8.59 -7.23 0.42
N ALA A 218 -9.31 -8.35 0.44
CA ALA A 218 -10.40 -8.65 -0.49
C ALA A 218 -11.64 -7.73 -0.29
N ALA A 219 -11.72 -6.99 0.82
CA ALA A 219 -12.81 -6.07 1.09
C ALA A 219 -12.72 -4.77 0.25
N TYR A 220 -11.52 -4.39 -0.20
CA TYR A 220 -11.34 -3.28 -1.15
C TYR A 220 -11.62 -3.74 -2.58
N THR A 221 -12.44 -2.97 -3.29
CA THR A 221 -12.89 -3.27 -4.66
C THR A 221 -12.38 -2.26 -5.69
N HIS A 222 -11.95 -1.08 -5.25
CA HIS A 222 -11.46 0.02 -6.09
C HIS A 222 -10.17 0.59 -5.49
N ALA A 223 -9.32 1.15 -6.33
CA ALA A 223 -8.08 1.81 -5.92
C ALA A 223 -7.71 2.98 -6.84
N GLY A 224 -6.91 3.89 -6.29
CA GLY A 224 -6.25 4.97 -7.01
C GLY A 224 -4.83 5.16 -6.52
N VAL A 225 -3.93 5.53 -7.43
CA VAL A 225 -2.50 5.69 -7.17
C VAL A 225 -2.11 7.12 -7.50
N GLY A 226 -1.32 7.76 -6.63
CA GLY A 226 -0.68 9.04 -6.90
C GLY A 226 0.83 8.91 -6.75
N VAL A 227 1.58 9.20 -7.81
CA VAL A 227 3.05 9.20 -7.81
C VAL A 227 3.57 10.60 -8.09
N VAL A 228 4.44 11.12 -7.22
CA VAL A 228 5.10 12.42 -7.40
C VAL A 228 6.61 12.23 -7.33
N ASN A 229 7.34 12.77 -8.32
CA ASN A 229 8.80 12.74 -8.36
C ASN A 229 9.36 13.77 -7.38
N LYS A 230 10.34 13.39 -6.57
CA LYS A 230 11.03 14.27 -5.62
C LYS A 230 12.19 15.00 -6.30
N SER A 231 12.37 16.28 -5.99
CA SER A 231 13.42 17.14 -6.56
C SER A 231 14.85 16.62 -6.36
N TYR A 232 15.10 15.92 -5.25
CA TYR A 232 16.37 15.27 -4.92
C TYR A 232 16.44 13.79 -5.34
N GLY A 233 15.58 13.38 -6.27
CA GLY A 233 15.54 12.02 -6.84
C GLY A 233 14.56 11.08 -6.14
N GLY A 234 14.05 10.13 -6.92
CA GLY A 234 13.08 9.10 -6.52
C GLY A 234 11.66 9.60 -6.25
N VAL A 235 10.76 8.71 -5.83
CA VAL A 235 9.30 8.96 -5.79
C VAL A 235 8.67 9.02 -4.39
N MET A 236 7.61 9.81 -4.29
CA MET A 236 6.59 9.76 -3.25
C MET A 236 5.36 9.04 -3.83
N VAL A 237 4.95 7.95 -3.20
CA VAL A 237 3.83 7.12 -3.67
C VAL A 237 2.77 7.03 -2.59
N THR A 238 1.53 7.29 -3.00
CA THR A 238 0.31 7.03 -2.22
C THR A 238 -0.54 6.06 -3.01
N VAL A 239 -1.01 5.00 -2.35
CA VAL A 239 -2.08 4.15 -2.88
C VAL A 239 -3.25 4.21 -1.92
N MET A 240 -4.38 4.70 -2.41
CA MET A 240 -5.64 4.72 -1.68
C MET A 240 -6.56 3.62 -2.22
N PHE A 241 -7.21 2.92 -1.31
CA PHE A 241 -8.16 1.84 -1.58
C PHE A 241 -9.55 2.23 -1.09
N ALA A 242 -10.60 1.74 -1.76
CA ALA A 242 -11.97 1.87 -1.30
C ALA A 242 -12.80 0.60 -1.52
N GLN A 243 -13.76 0.39 -0.62
CA GLN A 243 -14.95 -0.38 -0.89
C GLN A 243 -16.05 0.59 -1.35
N ARG A 244 -16.47 0.49 -2.62
CA ARG A 244 -17.64 1.20 -3.15
C ARG A 244 -18.94 0.54 -2.65
#